data_AF-C7GCU4-F1
#
_entry.id   AF-C7GCU4-F1
#
_cell.length_a   1.000
_cell.length_b   1.000
_cell.length_c   1.000
_cell.angle_alpha   90.00
_cell.angle_beta   90.00
_cell.angle_gamma   90.00
#
_symmetry.space_group_name_H-M   'P 1'
#
loop_
_entity.id
_entity.type
_entity.pdbx_description
1 polymer ?
#
loop_
_entity_poly.entity_id
_entity_poly.type
_entity_poly.pdbx_seq_one_letter_code
_entity_poly.pdbx_strand_id
1 'polypeptide(L)'
;DRRERFYYFAFSQQKELWLHDVCLFDNRGDEVWCRRLERDQRTMPQLVTISEEQRNIDRANKDASFLKIVSEVTGGHIVSAVYLTGDGFDGEWMKESLSFLCKGRRVFMGKNLYSKGACYAAARKCMTEENSWQFVYMGDNEMKVNVSLKVQSQGKTEFFTLISAGDNWYETVGECEVLLDGSNEIDFWLQLPNSKEAKIEKLTLADLPERPPRTTRLRIKAQPVSDMEVKIRIKDLGFGEIFKSSDKTWEYMMSLENVQ
;
A
#
# COMPACT_ATOMS: atom_id res chain seq x y z
N ASP A 1 6.69 1.04 -9.59
CA ASP A 1 5.90 2.12 -10.25
C ASP A 1 6.59 3.51 -10.09
N ARG A 2 6.32 4.55 -10.90
CA ARG A 2 6.84 5.93 -10.69
C ARG A 2 6.20 6.60 -9.46
N ARG A 3 4.91 6.34 -9.19
CA ARG A 3 4.22 6.86 -8.01
C ARG A 3 4.81 6.28 -6.73
N GLU A 4 5.00 4.95 -6.70
CA GLU A 4 5.71 4.25 -5.63
C GLU A 4 7.12 4.83 -5.38
N ARG A 5 7.91 5.07 -6.44
CA ARG A 5 9.24 5.70 -6.30
C ARG A 5 9.15 7.11 -5.71
N PHE A 6 8.16 7.90 -6.12
CA PHE A 6 7.91 9.22 -5.57
C PHE A 6 7.52 9.15 -4.09
N TYR A 7 6.64 8.22 -3.72
CA TYR A 7 6.27 7.91 -2.34
C TYR A 7 7.50 7.65 -1.46
N TYR A 8 8.32 6.67 -1.82
CA TYR A 8 9.52 6.34 -1.03
C TYR A 8 10.53 7.48 -0.99
N PHE A 9 10.67 8.24 -2.07
CA PHE A 9 11.52 9.42 -2.09
C PHE A 9 11.04 10.48 -1.11
N ALA A 10 9.76 10.88 -1.18
CA ALA A 10 9.19 11.95 -0.39
C ALA A 10 9.32 11.69 1.12
N PHE A 11 8.99 10.48 1.57
CA PHE A 11 9.06 10.12 3.00
C PHE A 11 10.45 9.78 3.51
N SER A 12 11.42 9.61 2.61
CA SER A 12 12.84 9.50 2.98
C SER A 12 13.49 10.86 3.16
N GLN A 13 12.77 11.97 2.92
CA GLN A 13 13.23 13.32 3.19
C GLN A 13 12.96 13.74 4.64
N GLN A 14 13.50 14.91 5.04
CA GLN A 14 13.26 15.49 6.36
C GLN A 14 11.77 15.78 6.59
N LYS A 15 11.32 15.66 7.85
CA LYS A 15 9.89 15.73 8.23
C LYS A 15 9.20 17.02 7.79
N GLU A 16 9.92 18.13 7.79
CA GLU A 16 9.44 19.45 7.40
C GLU A 16 8.99 19.49 5.92
N LEU A 17 9.52 18.60 5.08
CA LEU A 17 9.22 18.53 3.66
C LEU A 17 7.95 17.75 3.35
N TRP A 18 7.40 17.03 4.33
CA TRP A 18 6.19 16.23 4.18
C TRP A 18 5.19 16.47 5.31
N LEU A 19 5.20 17.63 5.99
CA LEU A 19 4.21 17.95 7.04
C LEU A 19 2.77 17.94 6.48
N HIS A 20 2.59 18.48 5.28
CA HIS A 20 1.34 18.47 4.53
C HIS A 20 1.53 17.74 3.19
N ASP A 21 0.73 18.07 2.19
CA ASP A 21 0.80 17.43 0.88
C ASP A 21 2.15 17.70 0.21
N VAL A 22 2.56 16.78 -0.67
CA VAL A 22 3.79 16.90 -1.45
C VAL A 22 3.44 16.77 -2.93
N CYS A 23 3.84 17.75 -3.73
CA CYS A 23 3.58 17.71 -5.17
C CYS A 23 4.85 17.34 -5.95
N LEU A 24 4.65 16.61 -7.05
CA LEU A 24 5.66 16.31 -8.05
C LEU A 24 5.12 16.68 -9.43
N PHE A 25 5.85 17.54 -10.14
CA PHE A 25 5.62 17.81 -11.55
C PHE A 25 6.75 17.15 -12.35
N ASP A 26 6.40 16.28 -13.28
CA ASP A 26 7.34 15.60 -14.19
C ASP A 26 7.04 16.04 -15.62
N ASN A 27 7.87 16.95 -16.15
CA ASN A 27 7.66 17.57 -17.47
C ASN A 27 8.53 16.91 -18.54
N ARG A 28 7.87 16.39 -19.58
CA ARG A 28 8.46 15.63 -20.69
C ARG A 28 7.96 16.18 -22.01
N GLY A 29 8.74 17.07 -22.61
CA GLY A 29 8.31 17.80 -23.80
C GLY A 29 7.25 18.85 -23.42
N ASP A 30 6.02 18.64 -23.88
CA ASP A 30 4.89 19.52 -23.56
C ASP A 30 3.95 18.91 -22.52
N GLU A 31 4.13 17.63 -22.18
CA GLU A 31 3.30 16.94 -21.21
C GLU A 31 3.88 17.12 -19.81
N VAL A 32 3.04 17.55 -18.86
CA VAL A 32 3.38 17.59 -17.45
C VAL A 32 2.49 16.64 -16.66
N TRP A 33 3.14 15.66 -16.03
CA TRP A 33 2.51 14.74 -15.11
C TRP A 33 2.52 15.37 -13.72
N CYS A 34 1.33 15.71 -13.24
CA CYS A 34 1.12 16.34 -11.94
C CYS A 34 0.71 15.25 -10.95
N ARG A 35 1.49 15.07 -9.90
CA ARG A 35 1.22 14.10 -8.84
C ARG A 35 1.12 14.83 -7.50
N ARG A 36 0.10 14.52 -6.72
CA ARG A 36 -0.03 15.03 -5.35
C ARG A 36 -0.14 13.86 -4.39
N LEU A 37 0.78 13.85 -3.44
CA LEU A 37 0.87 12.87 -2.38
C LEU A 37 0.13 13.41 -1.15
N GLU A 38 -0.89 12.68 -0.73
CA GLU A 38 -1.79 13.02 0.38
C GLU A 38 -1.72 11.93 1.46
N ARG A 39 -1.97 12.31 2.71
CA ARG A 39 -1.77 11.44 3.87
C ARG A 39 -2.93 11.53 4.84
N ASP A 40 -3.51 10.38 5.21
CA ASP A 40 -4.48 10.33 6.30
C ASP A 40 -3.75 10.20 7.65
N GLN A 41 -3.53 11.36 8.29
CA GLN A 41 -2.84 11.45 9.58
C GLN A 41 -3.63 10.86 10.76
N ARG A 42 -4.90 10.48 10.56
CA ARG A 42 -5.73 9.86 11.60
C ARG A 42 -5.47 8.36 11.74
N THR A 43 -4.84 7.76 10.75
CA THR A 43 -4.51 6.32 10.70
C THR A 43 -3.08 6.08 11.17
N MET A 44 -2.84 4.91 11.77
CA MET A 44 -1.51 4.45 12.14
C MET A 44 -1.35 2.97 11.73
N PRO A 45 -0.47 2.64 10.79
CA PRO A 45 0.36 3.56 9.99
C PRO A 45 -0.47 4.51 9.10
N GLN A 46 0.10 5.66 8.74
CA GLN A 46 -0.58 6.67 7.94
C GLN A 46 -0.78 6.18 6.50
N LEU A 47 -2.04 6.16 6.06
CA LEU A 47 -2.37 5.85 4.67
C LEU A 47 -1.94 6.97 3.74
N VAL A 48 -1.32 6.60 2.64
CA VAL A 48 -0.82 7.51 1.62
C VAL A 48 -1.45 7.18 0.28
N THR A 49 -2.00 8.19 -0.37
CA THR A 49 -2.50 8.12 -1.73
C THR A 49 -1.73 9.10 -2.61
N ILE A 50 -1.63 8.78 -3.90
CA ILE A 50 -1.05 9.69 -4.89
C ILE A 50 -2.09 9.87 -5.99
N SER A 51 -2.66 11.06 -6.08
CA SER A 51 -3.44 11.46 -7.26
C SER A 51 -2.49 11.80 -8.41
N GLU A 52 -2.91 11.50 -9.63
CA GLU A 52 -2.14 11.74 -10.85
C GLU A 52 -3.04 12.32 -11.92
N GLU A 53 -2.60 13.40 -12.57
CA GLU A 53 -3.22 13.95 -13.76
C GLU A 53 -2.16 14.37 -14.78
N GLN A 54 -2.48 14.21 -16.06
CA GLN A 54 -1.64 14.70 -17.16
C GLN A 54 -2.22 16.01 -17.68
N ARG A 55 -1.36 17.02 -17.81
CA ARG A 55 -1.69 18.33 -18.40
C ARG A 55 -0.70 18.64 -19.52
N ASN A 56 -1.02 19.63 -20.34
CA ASN A 56 -0.15 20.10 -21.42
C ASN A 56 0.27 21.55 -21.17
N ILE A 57 1.54 21.85 -21.41
CA ILE A 57 2.11 23.20 -21.37
C ILE A 57 2.07 23.78 -22.78
N ASP A 58 1.46 24.96 -22.93
CA ASP A 58 1.51 25.74 -24.17
C ASP A 58 2.94 26.23 -24.42
N ARG A 59 3.53 25.85 -25.56
CA ARG A 59 4.89 26.26 -25.95
C ARG A 59 5.03 27.77 -26.16
N ALA A 60 3.98 28.45 -26.61
CA ALA A 60 4.03 29.89 -26.86
C ALA A 60 4.10 30.69 -25.55
N ASN A 61 3.42 30.20 -24.50
CA ASN A 61 3.33 30.84 -23.19
C ASN A 61 3.66 29.87 -22.05
N LYS A 62 4.83 29.22 -22.12
CA LYS A 62 5.20 28.13 -21.21
C LYS A 62 5.02 28.48 -19.73
N ASP A 63 5.53 29.64 -19.31
CA ASP A 63 5.46 30.05 -17.90
C ASP A 63 4.02 30.25 -17.44
N ALA A 64 3.24 31.05 -18.16
CA ALA A 64 1.85 31.32 -17.79
C ALA A 64 0.98 30.06 -17.81
N SER A 65 1.22 29.16 -18.77
CA SER A 65 0.54 27.87 -18.87
C SER A 65 0.89 26.96 -17.69
N PHE A 66 2.17 26.85 -17.34
CA PHE A 66 2.59 26.07 -16.19
C PHE A 66 2.12 26.68 -14.86
N LEU A 67 2.15 28.01 -14.72
CA LEU A 67 1.63 28.74 -13.58
C LEU A 67 0.16 28.41 -13.32
N LYS A 68 -0.66 28.35 -14.38
CA LYS A 68 -2.06 27.93 -14.28
C LYS A 68 -2.18 26.51 -13.72
N ILE A 69 -1.42 25.57 -14.29
CA ILE A 69 -1.42 24.16 -13.86
C ILE A 69 -1.03 24.03 -12.38
N VAL A 70 0.07 24.66 -11.95
CA VAL A 70 0.50 24.57 -10.54
C VAL A 70 -0.47 25.26 -9.59
N SER A 71 -1.14 26.33 -10.03
CA SER A 71 -2.16 27.03 -9.24
C SER A 71 -3.40 26.15 -9.03
N GLU A 72 -3.84 25.44 -10.06
CA GLU A 72 -4.98 24.52 -10.00
C GLU A 72 -4.65 23.29 -9.14
N VAL A 73 -3.50 22.63 -9.37
CA VAL A 73 -3.09 21.41 -8.63
C VAL A 73 -2.86 21.66 -7.14
N THR A 74 -2.33 22.84 -6.78
CA THR A 74 -2.06 23.21 -5.38
C THR A 74 -3.20 24.00 -4.73
N GLY A 75 -4.19 24.44 -5.50
CA GLY A 75 -5.28 25.27 -5.03
C GLY A 75 -6.17 24.52 -4.03
N GLY A 76 -6.40 25.09 -2.85
CA GLY A 76 -7.19 24.47 -1.79
C GLY A 76 -6.42 23.46 -0.92
N HIS A 77 -5.13 23.25 -1.18
CA HIS A 77 -4.27 22.32 -0.46
C HIS A 77 -3.11 23.05 0.22
N ILE A 78 -2.77 22.60 1.43
CA ILE A 78 -1.55 23.04 2.11
C ILE A 78 -0.44 22.10 1.61
N VAL A 79 0.58 22.64 0.95
CA VAL A 79 1.66 21.86 0.33
C VAL A 79 2.98 22.22 1.01
N SER A 80 3.72 21.23 1.53
CA SER A 80 5.00 21.47 2.19
C SER A 80 6.16 21.60 1.18
N ALA A 81 6.19 20.71 0.20
CA ALA A 81 7.26 20.66 -0.80
C ALA A 81 6.73 20.37 -2.20
N VAL A 82 7.44 20.92 -3.19
CA VAL A 82 7.20 20.70 -4.61
C VAL A 82 8.49 20.23 -5.26
N TYR A 83 8.41 19.11 -5.97
CA TYR A 83 9.51 18.57 -6.76
C TYR A 83 9.25 18.78 -8.25
N LEU A 84 10.24 19.30 -8.96
CA LEU A 84 10.24 19.50 -10.40
C LEU A 84 11.28 18.56 -11.01
N THR A 85 10.83 17.65 -11.88
CA THR A 85 11.70 16.67 -12.56
C THR A 85 11.37 16.61 -14.05
N GLY A 86 12.28 16.06 -14.84
CA GLY A 86 12.13 15.94 -16.29
C GLY A 86 12.73 17.12 -17.05
N ASP A 87 13.13 16.85 -18.29
CA ASP A 87 13.93 17.78 -19.11
C ASP A 87 13.12 18.99 -19.59
N GLY A 88 11.79 18.94 -19.53
CA GLY A 88 10.94 20.07 -19.91
C GLY A 88 11.10 21.29 -18.99
N PHE A 89 11.69 21.11 -17.81
CA PHE A 89 12.04 22.19 -16.89
C PHE A 89 13.44 22.76 -17.08
N ASP A 90 14.23 22.25 -18.04
CA ASP A 90 15.54 22.83 -18.35
C ASP A 90 15.38 24.25 -18.96
N GLY A 91 16.29 25.15 -18.57
CA GLY A 91 16.31 26.55 -19.02
C GLY A 91 15.64 27.53 -18.05
N GLU A 92 15.58 28.81 -18.44
CA GLU A 92 15.15 29.92 -17.57
C GLU A 92 13.78 30.50 -17.98
N TRP A 93 12.76 29.64 -18.07
CA TRP A 93 11.43 30.06 -18.51
C TRP A 93 10.39 30.15 -17.38
N MET A 94 10.60 29.52 -16.22
CA MET A 94 9.61 29.44 -15.11
C MET A 94 9.69 30.61 -14.11
N LYS A 95 9.81 31.85 -14.57
CA LYS A 95 10.04 33.00 -13.66
C LYS A 95 8.85 33.23 -12.73
N GLU A 96 7.66 33.34 -13.28
CA GLU A 96 6.43 33.56 -12.51
C GLU A 96 6.00 32.30 -11.78
N SER A 97 6.10 31.15 -12.44
CA SER A 97 5.79 29.84 -11.84
C SER A 97 6.63 29.55 -10.59
N LEU A 98 7.95 29.77 -10.63
CA LEU A 98 8.80 29.58 -9.45
C LEU A 98 8.50 30.61 -8.36
N SER A 99 8.24 31.87 -8.74
CA SER A 99 7.82 32.90 -7.77
C SER A 99 6.54 32.51 -7.02
N PHE A 100 5.56 31.94 -7.73
CA PHE A 100 4.34 31.40 -7.11
C PHE A 100 4.62 30.18 -6.23
N LEU A 101 5.38 29.20 -6.74
CA LEU A 101 5.66 27.95 -6.03
C LEU A 101 6.42 28.21 -4.72
N CYS A 102 7.43 29.08 -4.74
CA CYS A 102 8.26 29.39 -3.57
C CYS A 102 7.57 30.23 -2.49
N LYS A 103 6.31 30.66 -2.67
CA LYS A 103 5.53 31.34 -1.63
C LYS A 103 5.06 30.32 -0.58
N GLY A 104 5.84 30.19 0.49
CA GLY A 104 5.50 29.36 1.66
C GLY A 104 5.76 27.86 1.48
N ARG A 105 6.45 27.45 0.41
CA ARG A 105 6.73 26.04 0.08
C ARG A 105 8.19 25.88 -0.30
N ARG A 106 8.76 24.70 -0.03
CA ARG A 106 10.12 24.37 -0.51
C ARG A 106 10.04 23.75 -1.90
N VAL A 107 10.80 24.29 -2.85
CA VAL A 107 10.80 23.83 -4.24
C VAL A 107 12.16 23.25 -4.58
N PHE A 108 12.19 22.05 -5.13
CA PHE A 108 13.40 21.35 -5.52
C PHE A 108 13.32 20.95 -6.98
N MET A 109 14.39 21.17 -7.72
CA MET A 109 14.49 20.77 -9.12
C MET A 109 15.63 19.77 -9.30
N GLY A 110 15.37 18.68 -10.01
CA GLY A 110 16.40 17.68 -10.29
C GLY A 110 15.87 16.43 -10.99
N LYS A 111 16.77 15.66 -11.60
CA LYS A 111 16.43 14.52 -12.48
C LYS A 111 16.59 13.14 -11.85
N ASN A 112 17.00 13.07 -10.58
CA ASN A 112 17.35 11.81 -9.90
C ASN A 112 16.30 11.29 -8.91
N LEU A 113 15.15 11.96 -8.80
CA LEU A 113 14.10 11.65 -7.82
C LEU A 113 13.66 10.18 -7.91
N TYR A 114 13.35 9.70 -9.11
CA TYR A 114 12.89 8.32 -9.30
C TYR A 114 13.96 7.27 -8.99
N SER A 115 15.22 7.54 -9.35
CA SER A 115 16.33 6.61 -9.08
C SER A 115 16.60 6.53 -7.57
N LYS A 116 16.65 7.68 -6.89
CA LYS A 116 16.77 7.72 -5.42
C LYS A 116 15.59 7.04 -4.74
N GLY A 117 14.36 7.33 -5.20
CA GLY A 117 13.14 6.69 -4.72
C GLY A 117 13.18 5.17 -4.82
N ALA A 118 13.66 4.63 -5.94
CA ALA A 118 13.85 3.19 -6.11
C ALA A 118 14.88 2.61 -5.13
N CYS A 119 16.01 3.30 -4.91
CA CYS A 119 17.00 2.88 -3.92
C CYS A 119 16.45 2.91 -2.49
N TYR A 120 15.65 3.92 -2.14
CA TYR A 120 14.99 3.98 -0.84
C TYR A 120 13.98 2.84 -0.66
N ALA A 121 13.17 2.55 -1.68
CA ALA A 121 12.24 1.41 -1.67
C ALA A 121 12.98 0.08 -1.41
N ALA A 122 14.06 -0.17 -2.16
CA ALA A 122 14.87 -1.37 -2.00
C ALA A 122 15.52 -1.45 -0.62
N ALA A 123 16.11 -0.35 -0.15
CA ALA A 123 16.68 -0.28 1.20
C ALA A 123 15.63 -0.60 2.27
N ARG A 124 14.38 -0.11 2.12
CA ARG A 124 13.30 -0.42 3.06
C ARG A 124 12.89 -1.88 3.05
N LYS A 125 12.80 -2.52 1.87
CA LYS A 125 12.50 -3.96 1.78
C LYS A 125 13.57 -4.83 2.45
N CYS A 126 14.82 -4.37 2.52
CA CYS A 126 15.93 -5.11 3.14
C CYS A 126 16.12 -4.83 4.64
N MET A 127 15.46 -3.80 5.21
CA MET A 127 15.59 -3.48 6.64
C MET A 127 14.71 -4.41 7.46
N THR A 128 15.32 -5.17 8.37
CA THR A 128 14.65 -6.12 9.27
C THR A 128 14.13 -5.49 10.56
N GLU A 129 14.36 -4.19 10.78
CA GLU A 129 13.84 -3.47 11.93
C GLU A 129 12.35 -3.14 11.72
N GLU A 130 11.49 -3.81 12.49
CA GLU A 130 10.11 -3.37 12.70
C GLU A 130 10.11 -1.94 13.30
N ASN A 131 9.34 -1.03 12.70
CA ASN A 131 8.78 0.19 13.31
C ASN A 131 9.45 1.57 13.19
N SER A 132 10.11 1.92 12.07
CA SER A 132 10.28 3.36 11.73
C SER A 132 9.42 3.86 10.57
N TRP A 133 8.95 2.98 9.68
CA TRP A 133 8.11 3.42 8.56
C TRP A 133 6.65 3.40 8.98
N GLN A 134 6.09 4.58 9.21
CA GLN A 134 4.70 4.74 9.65
C GLN A 134 3.80 5.13 8.48
N PHE A 135 4.11 4.63 7.27
CA PHE A 135 3.39 4.98 6.05
C PHE A 135 3.06 3.74 5.25
N VAL A 136 1.86 3.72 4.68
CA VAL A 136 1.41 2.66 3.78
C VAL A 136 0.87 3.31 2.51
N TYR A 137 1.51 3.02 1.38
CA TYR A 137 1.09 3.52 0.08
C TYR A 137 -0.02 2.64 -0.50
N MET A 138 -1.11 3.26 -0.94
CA MET A 138 -2.28 2.60 -1.52
C MET A 138 -2.37 2.85 -3.02
N GLY A 139 -1.38 2.41 -3.79
CA GLY A 139 -1.41 2.47 -5.26
C GLY A 139 -2.15 1.29 -5.90
N ASP A 140 -2.27 1.28 -7.21
CA ASP A 140 -3.11 0.31 -7.94
C ASP A 140 -2.63 -1.16 -7.82
N ASN A 141 -1.40 -1.37 -7.36
CA ASN A 141 -0.81 -2.71 -7.21
C ASN A 141 -0.68 -3.13 -5.74
N GLU A 142 -1.21 -2.34 -4.82
CA GLU A 142 -1.12 -2.56 -3.39
C GLU A 142 -2.46 -3.06 -2.85
N MET A 143 -2.42 -4.13 -2.06
CA MET A 143 -3.57 -4.68 -1.36
C MET A 143 -4.29 -3.58 -0.58
N LYS A 144 -5.60 -3.47 -0.73
CA LYS A 144 -6.41 -2.47 -0.02
C LYS A 144 -6.94 -2.98 1.31
N VAL A 145 -6.88 -4.30 1.52
CA VAL A 145 -7.46 -4.99 2.67
C VAL A 145 -6.40 -5.75 3.44
N ASN A 146 -6.51 -5.71 4.76
CA ASN A 146 -5.84 -6.67 5.63
C ASN A 146 -6.64 -7.97 5.63
N VAL A 147 -5.94 -9.10 5.56
CA VAL A 147 -6.51 -10.44 5.69
C VAL A 147 -5.89 -11.10 6.91
N SER A 148 -6.70 -11.31 7.94
CA SER A 148 -6.22 -11.81 9.23
C SER A 148 -7.09 -12.95 9.76
N LEU A 149 -6.52 -13.74 10.64
CA LEU A 149 -7.21 -14.76 11.43
C LEU A 149 -7.03 -14.47 12.92
N LYS A 150 -8.07 -14.76 13.70
CA LYS A 150 -8.00 -14.69 15.16
C LYS A 150 -7.42 -15.99 15.70
N VAL A 151 -6.26 -15.92 16.33
CA VAL A 151 -5.51 -17.08 16.83
C VAL A 151 -5.30 -17.02 18.33
N GLN A 152 -5.10 -18.18 18.96
CA GLN A 152 -4.51 -18.25 20.28
C GLN A 152 -3.02 -18.55 20.17
N SER A 153 -2.21 -17.65 20.72
CA SER A 153 -0.75 -17.72 20.71
C SER A 153 -0.25 -17.40 22.11
N GLN A 154 0.51 -18.33 22.70
CA GLN A 154 1.07 -18.18 24.06
C GLN A 154 0.03 -17.79 25.12
N GLY A 155 -1.19 -18.35 25.02
CA GLY A 155 -2.30 -18.09 25.95
C GLY A 155 -3.01 -16.74 25.76
N LYS A 156 -2.63 -15.95 24.74
CA LYS A 156 -3.30 -14.71 24.37
C LYS A 156 -4.04 -14.89 23.06
N THR A 157 -5.17 -14.19 22.94
CA THR A 157 -5.91 -14.11 21.69
C THR A 157 -5.43 -12.90 20.91
N GLU A 158 -4.96 -13.11 19.69
CA GLU A 158 -4.43 -12.05 18.82
C GLU A 158 -4.88 -12.24 17.37
N PHE A 159 -4.77 -11.18 16.57
CA PHE A 159 -4.94 -11.27 15.13
C PHE A 159 -3.59 -11.59 14.49
N PHE A 160 -3.54 -12.69 13.76
CA PHE A 160 -2.43 -13.01 12.89
C PHE A 160 -2.77 -12.56 11.47
N THR A 161 -2.02 -11.60 10.94
CA THR A 161 -2.22 -11.05 9.59
C THR A 161 -1.47 -11.89 8.56
N LEU A 162 -2.19 -12.46 7.61
CA LEU A 162 -1.63 -13.18 6.46
C LEU A 162 -1.18 -12.21 5.36
N ILE A 163 -1.98 -11.18 5.10
CA ILE A 163 -1.73 -10.17 4.07
C ILE A 163 -2.06 -8.82 4.66
N SER A 164 -1.15 -7.85 4.52
CA SER A 164 -1.35 -6.49 5.00
C SER A 164 -1.79 -5.58 3.86
N ALA A 165 -2.64 -4.61 4.16
CA ALA A 165 -2.92 -3.54 3.22
C ALA A 165 -1.63 -2.75 2.93
N GLY A 166 -1.39 -2.40 1.67
CA GLY A 166 -0.14 -1.82 1.18
C GLY A 166 0.87 -2.81 0.62
N ASP A 167 0.67 -4.11 0.86
CA ASP A 167 1.51 -5.15 0.28
C ASP A 167 1.31 -5.21 -1.24
N ASN A 168 2.39 -5.38 -2.00
CA ASN A 168 2.28 -5.56 -3.45
C ASN A 168 1.63 -6.91 -3.75
N TRP A 169 0.43 -6.89 -4.34
CA TRP A 169 -0.39 -8.10 -4.47
C TRP A 169 0.22 -9.15 -5.42
N TYR A 170 1.09 -8.73 -6.36
CA TYR A 170 1.80 -9.67 -7.24
C TYR A 170 2.93 -10.43 -6.54
N GLU A 171 3.53 -9.83 -5.51
CA GLU A 171 4.71 -10.36 -4.81
C GLU A 171 4.34 -11.08 -3.51
N THR A 172 3.22 -10.70 -2.89
CA THR A 172 2.87 -11.14 -1.54
C THR A 172 2.17 -12.49 -1.50
N VAL A 173 2.62 -13.32 -0.56
CA VAL A 173 1.99 -14.58 -0.19
C VAL A 173 2.03 -14.69 1.33
N GLY A 174 0.86 -14.84 1.96
CA GLY A 174 0.74 -15.10 3.39
C GLY A 174 0.68 -16.59 3.66
N GLU A 175 1.37 -17.08 4.68
CA GLU A 175 1.29 -18.48 5.09
C GLU A 175 1.40 -18.62 6.61
N CYS A 176 0.59 -19.50 7.19
CA CYS A 176 0.71 -19.91 8.58
C CYS A 176 0.30 -21.36 8.81
N GLU A 177 0.77 -21.95 9.89
CA GLU A 177 0.26 -23.23 10.41
C GLU A 177 -0.51 -22.99 11.72
N VAL A 178 -1.70 -23.58 11.84
CA VAL A 178 -2.55 -23.46 13.03
C VAL A 178 -3.00 -24.84 13.51
N LEU A 179 -3.32 -24.95 14.80
CA LEU A 179 -3.97 -26.13 15.38
C LEU A 179 -5.46 -25.84 15.58
N LEU A 180 -6.29 -26.73 15.07
CA LEU A 180 -7.74 -26.59 15.13
C LEU A 180 -8.27 -27.06 16.50
N ASP A 181 -9.04 -26.21 17.18
CA ASP A 181 -9.58 -26.48 18.52
C ASP A 181 -11.06 -26.88 18.47
N GLY A 182 -11.36 -28.00 17.80
CA GLY A 182 -12.67 -28.67 17.84
C GLY A 182 -13.77 -28.15 16.91
N SER A 183 -13.58 -27.01 16.23
CA SER A 183 -14.47 -26.54 15.16
C SER A 183 -13.89 -26.93 13.79
N ASN A 184 -14.73 -27.31 12.81
CA ASN A 184 -14.29 -27.48 11.42
C ASN A 184 -14.41 -26.17 10.59
N GLU A 185 -14.67 -25.04 11.25
CA GLU A 185 -14.79 -23.73 10.62
C GLU A 185 -13.61 -22.83 10.99
N ILE A 186 -13.20 -21.99 10.05
CA ILE A 186 -12.19 -20.95 10.26
C ILE A 186 -12.76 -19.62 9.81
N ASP A 187 -12.71 -18.63 10.70
CA ASP A 187 -13.10 -17.27 10.41
C ASP A 187 -11.89 -16.47 9.90
N PHE A 188 -12.10 -15.73 8.82
CA PHE A 188 -11.15 -14.78 8.26
C PHE A 188 -11.74 -13.36 8.34
N TRP A 189 -10.92 -12.41 8.75
CA TRP A 189 -11.28 -11.00 8.84
C TRP A 189 -10.66 -10.26 7.67
N LEU A 190 -11.52 -9.69 6.82
CA LEU A 190 -11.14 -8.76 5.76
C LEU A 190 -11.46 -7.35 6.24
N GLN A 191 -10.43 -6.50 6.38
CA GLN A 191 -10.58 -5.18 6.98
C GLN A 191 -9.84 -4.12 6.17
N LEU A 192 -10.53 -3.03 5.84
CA LEU A 192 -9.89 -1.83 5.29
C LEU A 192 -9.03 -1.16 6.38
N PRO A 193 -7.84 -0.63 6.05
CA PRO A 193 -6.92 -0.06 7.03
C PRO A 193 -7.42 1.22 7.70
N ASN A 194 -8.39 1.92 7.08
CA ASN A 194 -9.06 3.09 7.65
C ASN A 194 -10.40 2.76 8.32
N SER A 195 -10.83 1.50 8.34
CA SER A 195 -12.10 1.08 8.93
C SER A 195 -11.88 0.29 10.21
N LYS A 196 -12.79 0.46 11.16
CA LYS A 196 -12.90 -0.43 12.34
C LYS A 196 -13.76 -1.65 12.05
N GLU A 197 -14.51 -1.63 10.96
CA GLU A 197 -15.38 -2.72 10.55
C GLU A 197 -14.58 -3.73 9.72
N ALA A 198 -14.87 -5.00 9.96
CA ALA A 198 -14.29 -6.11 9.21
C ALA A 198 -15.42 -7.01 8.68
N LYS A 199 -15.30 -7.43 7.43
CA LYS A 199 -16.10 -8.52 6.89
C LYS A 199 -15.53 -9.82 7.42
N ILE A 200 -16.36 -10.62 8.09
CA ILE A 200 -15.97 -11.93 8.61
C ILE A 200 -16.43 -12.99 7.62
N GLU A 201 -15.48 -13.65 6.97
CA GLU A 201 -15.72 -14.78 6.08
C GLU A 201 -15.46 -16.08 6.84
N LYS A 202 -16.52 -16.86 7.03
CA LYS A 202 -16.46 -18.15 7.72
C LYS A 202 -16.34 -19.28 6.72
N LEU A 203 -15.22 -20.00 6.77
CA LEU A 203 -14.92 -21.09 5.84
C LEU A 203 -15.07 -22.44 6.53
N THR A 204 -15.98 -23.28 6.05
CA THR A 204 -16.21 -24.63 6.57
C THR A 204 -15.30 -25.64 5.87
N LEU A 205 -14.58 -26.48 6.61
CA LEU A 205 -13.73 -27.55 6.08
C LEU A 205 -14.56 -28.83 5.91
N ALA A 206 -15.29 -28.89 4.79
CA ALA A 206 -16.15 -30.03 4.47
C ALA A 206 -15.35 -31.34 4.43
N ASP A 207 -15.93 -32.40 5.00
CA ASP A 207 -15.35 -33.74 5.10
C ASP A 207 -14.00 -33.82 5.83
N LEU A 208 -13.68 -32.86 6.71
CA LEU A 208 -12.52 -32.97 7.60
C LEU A 208 -12.71 -34.19 8.54
N PRO A 209 -11.70 -35.08 8.70
CA PRO A 209 -11.82 -36.20 9.63
C PRO A 209 -12.04 -35.73 11.06
N GLU A 210 -12.94 -36.39 11.78
CA GLU A 210 -13.13 -36.18 13.21
C GLU A 210 -11.88 -36.62 13.97
N ARG A 211 -11.34 -35.70 14.78
CA ARG A 211 -10.19 -35.95 15.64
C ARG A 211 -10.37 -35.15 16.95
N PRO A 212 -9.69 -35.55 18.04
CA PRO A 212 -9.70 -34.77 19.27
C PRO A 212 -9.27 -33.31 19.04
N PRO A 213 -9.71 -32.35 19.87
CA PRO A 213 -9.25 -30.96 19.76
C PRO A 213 -7.72 -30.85 19.77
N ARG A 214 -7.18 -29.91 18.99
CA ARG A 214 -5.74 -29.60 18.85
C ARG A 214 -4.90 -30.73 18.26
N THR A 215 -5.53 -31.67 17.55
CA THR A 215 -4.84 -32.78 16.85
C THR A 215 -4.97 -32.71 15.32
N THR A 216 -5.44 -31.57 14.81
CA THR A 216 -5.47 -31.26 13.37
C THR A 216 -4.64 -30.00 13.15
N ARG A 217 -3.48 -30.15 12.51
CA ARG A 217 -2.68 -29.02 12.05
C ARG A 217 -3.06 -28.68 10.61
N LEU A 218 -3.35 -27.41 10.39
CA LEU A 218 -3.72 -26.88 9.08
C LEU A 218 -2.64 -25.93 8.61
N ARG A 219 -2.27 -26.04 7.33
CA ARG A 219 -1.49 -25.02 6.63
C ARG A 219 -2.43 -24.14 5.85
N ILE A 220 -2.44 -22.85 6.17
CA ILE A 220 -3.26 -21.84 5.52
C ILE A 220 -2.33 -20.98 4.68
N LYS A 221 -2.63 -20.88 3.38
CA LYS A 221 -1.93 -20.03 2.43
C LYS A 221 -2.92 -19.02 1.85
N ALA A 222 -2.59 -17.75 1.92
CA ALA A 222 -3.31 -16.65 1.29
C ALA A 222 -2.50 -16.13 0.10
N GLN A 223 -3.14 -16.03 -1.05
CA GLN A 223 -2.53 -15.52 -2.27
C GLN A 223 -3.48 -14.49 -2.90
N PRO A 224 -3.07 -13.22 -3.03
CA PRO A 224 -3.87 -12.22 -3.72
C PRO A 224 -4.14 -12.61 -5.18
N VAL A 225 -5.31 -12.24 -5.66
CA VAL A 225 -5.72 -12.37 -7.07
C VAL A 225 -5.95 -11.00 -7.70
N SER A 226 -6.37 -10.03 -6.88
CA SER A 226 -6.45 -8.61 -7.19
C SER A 226 -6.11 -7.79 -5.94
N ASP A 227 -6.26 -6.47 -5.97
CA ASP A 227 -6.02 -5.59 -4.81
C ASP A 227 -7.10 -5.70 -3.71
N MET A 228 -8.22 -6.38 -4.00
CA MET A 228 -9.38 -6.56 -3.12
C MET A 228 -9.79 -8.04 -2.95
N GLU A 229 -9.18 -8.97 -3.70
CA GLU A 229 -9.53 -10.38 -3.69
C GLU A 229 -8.34 -11.27 -3.32
N VAL A 230 -8.61 -12.27 -2.49
CA VAL A 230 -7.61 -13.23 -2.02
C VAL A 230 -8.11 -14.66 -2.17
N LYS A 231 -7.25 -15.52 -2.70
CA LYS A 231 -7.44 -16.96 -2.72
C LYS A 231 -6.85 -17.56 -1.44
N ILE A 232 -7.67 -18.24 -0.65
CA ILE A 232 -7.26 -18.99 0.53
C ILE A 232 -7.19 -20.47 0.17
N ARG A 233 -6.04 -21.09 0.47
CA ARG A 233 -5.84 -22.53 0.38
C ARG A 233 -5.52 -23.08 1.75
N ILE A 234 -6.32 -24.04 2.21
CA ILE A 234 -6.17 -24.68 3.51
C ILE A 234 -5.84 -26.15 3.27
N LYS A 235 -4.75 -26.67 3.84
CA LYS A 235 -4.36 -28.07 3.73
C LYS A 235 -4.30 -28.72 5.10
N ASP A 236 -4.94 -29.88 5.26
CA ASP A 236 -4.76 -30.73 6.44
C ASP A 236 -3.36 -31.38 6.40
N LEU A 237 -2.61 -31.19 7.47
CA LEU A 237 -1.29 -31.79 7.68
C LEU A 237 -1.32 -32.91 8.74
N GLY A 238 -2.48 -33.16 9.37
CA GLY A 238 -2.60 -34.06 10.51
C GLY A 238 -1.83 -33.55 11.73
N PHE A 239 -1.27 -34.46 12.52
CA PHE A 239 -0.44 -34.17 13.69
C PHE A 239 0.68 -35.22 13.79
N GLY A 240 1.50 -35.25 12.74
CA GLY A 240 2.56 -36.25 12.57
C GLY A 240 1.99 -37.66 12.46
N GLU A 241 2.68 -38.63 13.07
CA GLU A 241 2.26 -40.03 13.05
C GLU A 241 1.08 -40.33 13.98
N ILE A 242 0.81 -39.46 14.97
CA ILE A 242 -0.27 -39.67 15.94
C ILE A 242 -1.63 -39.58 15.24
N PHE A 243 -1.78 -38.57 14.37
CA PHE A 243 -2.95 -38.40 13.53
C PHE A 243 -2.50 -38.07 12.12
N LYS A 244 -2.60 -39.05 11.20
CA LYS A 244 -2.11 -38.86 9.83
C LYS A 244 -2.90 -37.77 9.10
N SER A 245 -2.18 -37.05 8.23
CA SER A 245 -2.76 -36.14 7.24
C SER A 245 -3.86 -36.85 6.45
N SER A 246 -4.98 -36.17 6.20
CA SER A 246 -5.95 -36.62 5.19
C SER A 246 -5.58 -36.18 3.78
N ASP A 247 -4.54 -35.33 3.65
CA ASP A 247 -4.11 -34.63 2.44
C ASP A 247 -5.19 -33.79 1.74
N LYS A 248 -6.34 -33.62 2.41
CA LYS A 248 -7.41 -32.77 1.93
C LYS A 248 -6.95 -31.32 1.85
N THR A 249 -7.40 -30.67 0.79
CA THR A 249 -7.14 -29.27 0.50
C THR A 249 -8.47 -28.61 0.18
N TRP A 250 -8.73 -27.46 0.78
CA TRP A 250 -9.86 -26.60 0.47
C TRP A 250 -9.36 -25.30 -0.13
N GLU A 251 -10.07 -24.78 -1.12
CA GLU A 251 -9.77 -23.51 -1.77
C GLU A 251 -11.01 -22.61 -1.76
N TYR A 252 -10.81 -21.36 -1.35
CA TYR A 252 -11.87 -20.35 -1.23
C TYR A 252 -11.40 -19.03 -1.84
N MET A 253 -12.34 -18.30 -2.43
CA MET A 253 -12.14 -16.93 -2.87
C MET A 253 -12.85 -16.01 -1.88
N MET A 254 -12.13 -15.03 -1.36
CA MET A 254 -12.69 -14.00 -0.49
C MET A 254 -12.47 -12.63 -1.12
N SER A 255 -13.46 -11.76 -1.01
CA SER A 255 -13.41 -10.39 -1.52
C SER A 255 -14.07 -9.43 -0.54
N LEU A 256 -13.57 -8.19 -0.52
CA LEU A 256 -14.29 -7.08 0.07
C LEU A 256 -14.86 -6.25 -1.09
N GLU A 257 -16.17 -6.29 -1.29
CA GLU A 257 -16.80 -5.37 -2.26
C GLU A 257 -16.79 -3.95 -1.69
N ASN A 258 -16.54 -2.95 -2.54
CA ASN A 258 -16.65 -1.55 -2.11
C ASN A 258 -18.07 -1.30 -1.60
N VAL A 259 -18.21 -1.05 -0.30
CA VAL A 259 -19.40 -0.39 0.22
C VAL A 259 -19.36 1.03 -0.35
N GLN A 260 -20.21 1.28 -1.34
CA GLN A 260 -20.36 2.57 -2.01
C GLN A 260 -20.83 3.67 -1.05
#